data_AF-A0A2V5I4A3-F1
#
_entry.id   AF-A0A2V5I4A3-F1
#
_cell.length_a   1.000
_cell.length_b   1.000
_cell.length_c   1.000
_cell.angle_alpha   90.00
_cell.angle_beta   90.00
_cell.angle_gamma   90.00
#
_symmetry.space_group_name_H-M   'P 1'
#
loop_
_entity.id
_entity.type
_entity.pdbx_description
1 polymer ?
#
loop_
_entity_poly.entity_id
_entity_poly.type
_entity_poly.pdbx_seq_one_letter_code
_entity_poly.pdbx_strand_id
1 'polypeptide(L)'
;MPKSKYDRVQAWKMHTVCAIKEQTTPPEQKLASTLKRTKTYDWSLKSCGWEDVGQDLSDDGSALLADSYRKCITAREYYTKNALLDFYTQDDDKQLQIQRLSGDRLPVDHCYINLNVVDSDQGDEVPLESLFDCREQGDRKIWPKKIFIEGQAGVGKTTLCKKVVHDFLYRNLWSDCFDWILWLPLRHLKGKHADSYSLRDLFHHEYFSQHQDSALLADTLDSIVAWNSARVLWLLDGLDEVSQDWDAGSPMGRFLQTLLKQPQTIISSRSYSTKQLSGVKQDLKLRTVGFHAEQIEKYVRAKEIHPDPETADKIWESIDEHSRIRDIAQIPIQLDALCYIWKEPLGNSNTARTMTTIYQAICVESLRKDLWRREKTIGVKCLHRTILLS
;
A
#
# COMPACT_ATOMS: atom_id res chain seq x y z
N MET A 1 17.19 11.47 14.12
CA MET A 1 16.90 12.34 12.95
C MET A 1 17.92 13.46 12.88
N PRO A 2 18.67 13.60 11.77
CA PRO A 2 19.61 14.71 11.57
C PRO A 2 18.83 16.01 11.37
N LYS A 3 19.10 17.02 12.19
CA LYS A 3 18.34 18.28 12.26
C LYS A 3 18.89 19.37 11.32
N SER A 4 20.03 19.14 10.68
CA SER A 4 20.61 20.07 9.70
C SER A 4 21.10 19.37 8.43
N LYS A 5 21.28 20.15 7.35
CA LYS A 5 21.87 19.68 6.09
C LYS A 5 23.29 19.12 6.28
N TYR A 6 24.05 19.66 7.23
CA TYR A 6 25.39 19.18 7.59
C TYR A 6 25.34 17.79 8.23
N ASP A 7 24.37 17.54 9.11
CA ASP A 7 24.22 16.24 9.79
C ASP A 7 23.83 15.13 8.82
N ARG A 8 23.10 15.45 7.74
CA ARG A 8 22.74 14.51 6.68
C ARG A 8 23.96 14.08 5.85
N VAL A 9 24.86 15.02 5.54
CA VAL A 9 26.10 14.74 4.82
C VAL A 9 27.06 13.91 5.68
N GLN A 10 27.15 14.17 6.99
CA GLN A 10 27.94 13.34 7.90
C GLN A 10 27.35 11.94 8.10
N ALA A 11 26.02 11.82 8.15
CA ALA A 11 25.34 10.52 8.20
C ALA A 11 25.59 9.70 6.92
N TRP A 12 25.54 10.34 5.75
CA TRP A 12 25.88 9.69 4.48
C TRP A 12 27.35 9.25 4.45
N LYS A 13 28.27 10.10 4.90
CA LYS A 13 29.70 9.77 5.00
C LYS A 13 29.97 8.58 5.93
N MET A 14 29.24 8.47 7.04
CA MET A 14 29.32 7.32 7.95
C MET A 14 28.73 6.04 7.33
N HIS A 15 27.63 6.16 6.58
CA HIS A 15 26.99 5.01 5.93
C HIS A 15 27.85 4.42 4.81
N THR A 16 28.52 5.25 4.01
CA THR A 16 29.42 4.80 2.94
C THR A 16 30.68 4.14 3.50
N VAL A 17 31.18 4.60 4.66
CA VAL A 17 32.33 3.98 5.34
C VAL A 17 31.96 2.65 6.01
N CYS A 18 30.71 2.47 6.46
CA CYS A 18 30.21 1.19 6.96
C CYS A 18 29.93 0.19 5.83
N ALA A 19 29.35 0.63 4.71
CA ALA A 19 29.03 -0.25 3.58
C ALA A 19 30.27 -0.86 2.90
N ILE A 20 31.41 -0.16 2.93
CA ILE A 20 32.70 -0.68 2.40
C ILE A 20 33.31 -1.74 3.34
N LYS A 21 32.92 -1.80 4.62
CA LYS A 21 33.39 -2.82 5.57
C LYS A 21 32.62 -4.14 5.52
N GLU A 22 31.42 -4.16 4.95
CA GLU A 22 30.58 -5.38 4.93
C GLU A 22 30.79 -6.26 3.68
N GLN A 23 31.52 -5.78 2.66
CA GLN A 23 31.74 -6.53 1.41
C GLN A 23 33.05 -7.36 1.35
N THR A 24 33.76 -7.54 2.46
CA THR A 24 34.91 -8.47 2.50
C THR A 24 34.91 -9.32 3.77
N THR A 25 34.30 -10.51 3.73
CA THR A 25 34.76 -11.71 4.47
C THR A 25 33.94 -12.97 4.12
N PRO A 26 34.60 -14.12 3.95
CA PRO A 26 34.15 -15.39 4.56
C PRO A 26 35.32 -16.12 5.29
N PRO A 27 35.11 -17.29 5.92
CA PRO A 27 34.58 -17.53 7.26
C PRO A 27 35.63 -17.93 8.32
N GLU A 28 35.26 -17.71 9.60
CA GLU A 28 35.76 -18.23 10.90
C GLU A 28 37.25 -18.55 11.17
N GLN A 29 37.85 -17.90 12.20
CA GLN A 29 38.33 -18.48 13.47
C GLN A 29 39.38 -17.59 14.19
N LYS A 30 39.15 -17.37 15.49
CA LYS A 30 40.02 -16.86 16.58
C LYS A 30 41.51 -16.59 16.26
N LEU A 31 42.01 -15.39 16.56
CA LEU A 31 42.93 -15.12 17.69
C LEU A 31 43.28 -13.61 17.80
N ALA A 32 43.80 -13.26 18.98
CA ALA A 32 43.99 -11.93 19.52
C ALA A 32 45.06 -11.05 18.86
N SER A 33 44.92 -9.76 19.20
CA SER A 33 45.95 -8.76 19.55
C SER A 33 46.76 -8.04 18.46
N THR A 34 46.86 -6.73 18.72
CA THR A 34 48.04 -5.84 18.56
C THR A 34 47.90 -4.70 17.55
N LEU A 35 47.71 -3.51 18.11
CA LEU A 35 48.12 -2.19 17.64
C LEU A 35 49.12 -2.17 16.46
N LYS A 36 48.82 -1.35 15.43
CA LYS A 36 49.72 -0.26 14.98
C LYS A 36 49.02 0.72 14.03
N ARG A 37 49.06 1.99 14.45
CA ARG A 37 48.90 3.19 13.62
C ARG A 37 50.02 3.22 12.57
N THR A 38 49.69 3.47 11.30
CA THR A 38 50.35 4.40 10.34
C THR A 38 50.27 3.90 8.90
N LYS A 39 49.51 4.64 8.07
CA LYS A 39 49.90 5.07 6.73
C LYS A 39 48.90 6.14 6.30
N THR A 40 49.27 7.40 6.49
CA THR A 40 48.64 8.56 5.87
C THR A 40 48.92 8.46 4.37
N TYR A 41 47.88 8.27 3.56
CA TYR A 41 47.97 8.46 2.11
C TYR A 41 47.66 9.93 1.81
N ASP A 42 48.65 10.63 1.29
CA ASP A 42 48.52 12.00 0.77
C ASP A 42 48.02 11.90 -0.68
N TRP A 43 46.79 12.34 -0.94
CA TRP A 43 46.19 12.31 -2.27
C TRP A 43 46.55 13.62 -2.99
N SER A 44 47.67 13.65 -3.71
CA SER A 44 47.97 14.76 -4.62
C SER A 44 47.20 14.58 -5.93
N LEU A 45 46.15 15.38 -6.11
CA LEU A 45 45.33 15.49 -7.32
C LEU A 45 46.08 16.25 -8.43
N LYS A 46 47.18 15.69 -8.95
CA LYS A 46 47.98 16.33 -10.02
C LYS A 46 48.30 15.45 -11.23
N SER A 47 47.66 14.29 -11.41
CA SER A 47 47.99 13.38 -12.52
C SER A 47 46.86 13.09 -13.51
N CYS A 48 45.79 13.88 -13.52
CA CYS A 48 44.84 13.88 -14.62
C CYS A 48 44.83 15.28 -15.22
N GLY A 49 45.18 15.41 -16.50
CA GLY A 49 45.23 16.68 -17.24
C GLY A 49 43.84 17.29 -17.42
N TRP A 50 43.30 17.84 -16.35
CA TRP A 50 42.17 18.76 -16.39
C TRP A 50 42.74 20.14 -16.68
N GLU A 51 42.60 20.59 -17.93
CA GLU A 51 42.75 22.01 -18.24
C GLU A 51 41.61 22.75 -17.53
N ASP A 52 42.02 23.71 -16.71
CA ASP A 52 41.16 24.54 -15.87
C ASP A 52 40.32 25.44 -16.77
N VAL A 53 39.12 24.98 -17.14
CA VAL A 53 38.11 25.85 -17.76
C VAL A 53 37.54 26.71 -16.64
N GLY A 54 38.30 27.74 -16.29
CA GLY A 54 37.85 28.80 -15.41
C GLY A 54 36.70 29.55 -16.07
N GLN A 55 35.48 29.26 -15.63
CA GLN A 55 34.33 30.14 -15.76
C GLN A 55 33.29 29.82 -14.66
N ASP A 56 33.26 30.69 -13.66
CA ASP A 56 32.13 31.03 -12.79
C ASP A 56 31.23 29.89 -12.31
N LEU A 57 31.78 28.98 -11.51
CA LEU A 57 30.96 28.12 -10.64
C LEU A 57 30.74 28.86 -9.32
N SER A 58 29.53 29.38 -9.14
CA SER A 58 29.08 29.87 -7.84
C SER A 58 29.18 28.76 -6.79
N ASP A 59 29.70 29.12 -5.62
CA ASP A 59 30.05 28.30 -4.46
C ASP A 59 28.84 27.68 -3.72
N ASP A 60 27.98 26.97 -4.43
CA ASP A 60 26.94 26.14 -3.81
C ASP A 60 26.82 24.80 -4.55
N GLY A 61 27.28 23.72 -3.90
CA GLY A 61 27.15 22.35 -4.41
C GLY A 61 25.71 21.92 -4.70
N SER A 62 24.71 22.71 -4.29
CA SER A 62 23.32 22.55 -4.69
C SER A 62 23.11 22.67 -6.21
N ALA A 63 23.85 23.54 -6.90
CA ALA A 63 23.75 23.72 -8.35
C ALA A 63 24.28 22.49 -9.10
N LEU A 64 25.41 21.92 -8.65
CA LEU A 64 25.97 20.68 -9.19
C LEU A 64 25.05 19.48 -8.94
N LEU A 65 24.41 19.40 -7.77
CA LEU A 65 23.41 18.36 -7.47
C LEU A 65 22.16 18.50 -8.34
N ALA A 66 21.67 19.72 -8.55
CA ALA A 66 20.53 19.98 -9.43
C ALA A 66 20.84 19.64 -10.90
N ASP A 67 22.04 19.98 -11.37
CA ASP A 67 22.48 19.69 -12.73
C ASP A 67 22.75 18.20 -12.96
N SER A 68 23.40 17.53 -12.00
CA SER A 68 23.65 16.09 -12.06
C SER A 68 22.35 15.29 -11.99
N TYR A 69 21.39 15.70 -11.14
CA TYR A 69 20.05 15.11 -11.10
C TYR A 69 19.34 15.18 -12.45
N ARG A 70 19.42 16.31 -13.17
CA ARG A 70 18.74 16.45 -14.48
C ARG A 70 19.42 15.65 -15.59
N LYS A 71 20.74 15.50 -15.54
CA LYS A 71 21.56 14.89 -16.61
C LYS A 71 21.80 13.39 -16.41
N CYS A 72 21.80 12.89 -15.18
CA CYS A 72 22.13 11.50 -14.86
C CYS A 72 20.86 10.65 -14.64
N ILE A 73 20.67 9.60 -15.43
CA ILE A 73 19.50 8.71 -15.31
C ILE A 73 19.46 8.00 -13.95
N THR A 74 20.61 7.52 -13.45
CA THR A 74 20.70 6.84 -12.15
C THR A 74 20.35 7.79 -11.00
N ALA A 75 20.74 9.06 -11.11
CA ALA A 75 20.32 10.06 -10.14
C ALA A 75 18.80 10.26 -10.21
N ARG A 76 18.21 10.40 -11.41
CA ARG A 76 16.76 10.53 -11.59
C ARG A 76 15.99 9.37 -10.97
N GLU A 77 16.44 8.14 -11.20
CA GLU A 77 15.86 6.93 -10.62
C GLU A 77 15.89 6.98 -9.09
N TYR A 78 17.03 7.33 -8.50
CA TYR A 78 17.17 7.45 -7.05
C TYR A 78 16.20 8.49 -6.45
N TYR A 79 16.12 9.69 -7.03
CA TYR A 79 15.20 10.72 -6.56
C TYR A 79 13.73 10.35 -6.80
N THR A 80 13.42 9.65 -7.90
CA THR A 80 12.07 9.14 -8.17
C THR A 80 11.66 8.09 -7.14
N LYS A 81 12.57 7.18 -6.78
CA LYS A 81 12.34 6.19 -5.73
C LYS A 81 12.10 6.84 -4.38
N ASN A 82 12.88 7.86 -4.03
CA ASN A 82 12.69 8.60 -2.77
C ASN A 82 11.38 9.39 -2.77
N ALA A 83 11.01 10.03 -3.89
CA ALA A 83 9.75 10.75 -3.98
C ALA A 83 8.54 9.81 -3.84
N LEU A 84 8.62 8.59 -4.40
CA LEU A 84 7.61 7.56 -4.17
C LEU A 84 7.59 7.04 -2.74
N LEU A 85 8.75 6.86 -2.11
CA LEU A 85 8.83 6.48 -0.71
C LEU A 85 8.19 7.55 0.17
N ASP A 86 8.56 8.81 -0.03
CA ASP A 86 7.97 9.96 0.66
C ASP A 86 6.45 10.00 0.47
N PHE A 87 5.95 9.74 -0.75
CA PHE A 87 4.51 9.64 -1.01
C PHE A 87 3.81 8.61 -0.10
N TYR A 88 4.41 7.43 0.12
CA TYR A 88 3.84 6.41 1.00
C TYR A 88 4.00 6.72 2.48
N THR A 89 5.14 7.31 2.88
CA THR A 89 5.51 7.50 4.28
C THR A 89 5.14 8.87 4.86
N GLN A 90 4.66 9.80 4.03
CA GLN A 90 4.26 11.12 4.46
C GLN A 90 3.09 11.07 5.48
N ASP A 91 3.08 12.04 6.40
CA ASP A 91 2.06 12.19 7.44
C ASP A 91 1.87 10.91 8.30
N ASP A 92 2.95 10.25 8.73
CA ASP A 92 2.91 9.03 9.56
C ASP A 92 2.23 7.86 8.84
N ASP A 93 2.67 7.56 7.61
CA ASP A 93 2.12 6.50 6.74
C ASP A 93 0.62 6.65 6.47
N LYS A 94 0.11 7.88 6.41
CA LYS A 94 -1.32 8.20 6.25
C LYS A 94 -1.99 7.46 5.11
N GLN A 95 -1.25 7.19 4.02
CA GLN A 95 -1.69 6.44 2.85
C GLN A 95 -1.94 4.96 3.19
N LEU A 96 -1.06 4.38 4.00
CA LEU A 96 -1.09 2.98 4.40
C LEU A 96 -2.00 2.77 5.62
N GLN A 97 -2.22 3.77 6.46
CA GLN A 97 -3.13 3.68 7.61
C GLN A 97 -4.54 3.20 7.24
N ILE A 98 -5.12 2.38 8.11
CA ILE A 98 -6.48 1.86 7.97
C ILE A 98 -7.44 2.76 8.74
N GLN A 99 -8.44 3.29 8.04
CA GLN A 99 -9.50 4.06 8.67
C GLN A 99 -10.62 3.13 9.16
N ARG A 100 -10.80 3.10 10.47
CA ARG A 100 -11.86 2.35 11.15
C ARG A 100 -13.23 3.00 10.98
N LEU A 101 -14.28 2.29 11.38
CA LEU A 101 -15.63 2.85 11.46
C LEU A 101 -15.74 3.99 12.47
N SER A 102 -14.99 3.94 13.58
CA SER A 102 -14.89 5.04 14.54
C SER A 102 -14.32 6.34 13.96
N GLY A 103 -13.71 6.27 12.77
CA GLY A 103 -12.95 7.37 12.18
C GLY A 103 -11.47 7.37 12.56
N ASP A 104 -11.08 6.59 13.58
CA ASP A 104 -9.69 6.42 13.99
C ASP A 104 -8.87 5.81 12.87
N ARG A 105 -7.59 6.22 12.81
CA ARG A 105 -6.61 5.65 11.90
C ARG A 105 -5.66 4.78 12.68
N LEU A 106 -5.49 3.55 12.23
CA LEU A 106 -4.51 2.63 12.80
C LEU A 106 -3.43 2.30 11.77
N PRO A 107 -2.15 2.24 12.18
CA PRO A 107 -1.09 1.68 11.36
C PRO A 107 -1.41 0.24 10.95
N VAL A 108 -1.02 -0.13 9.73
CA VAL A 108 -1.27 -1.48 9.19
C VAL A 108 -0.72 -2.56 10.12
N ASP A 109 0.48 -2.37 10.67
CA ASP A 109 1.12 -3.38 11.52
C ASP A 109 0.36 -3.71 12.80
N HIS A 110 -0.45 -2.78 13.32
CA HIS A 110 -1.16 -2.98 14.59
C HIS A 110 -2.57 -3.53 14.41
N CYS A 111 -3.16 -3.38 13.23
CA CYS A 111 -4.55 -3.77 12.98
C CYS A 111 -4.72 -4.79 11.86
N TYR A 112 -3.66 -5.10 11.11
CA TYR A 112 -3.71 -6.11 10.08
C TYR A 112 -3.68 -7.50 10.70
N ILE A 113 -4.75 -8.24 10.44
CA ILE A 113 -4.80 -9.67 10.65
C ILE A 113 -4.78 -10.28 9.27
N ASN A 114 -3.91 -11.28 9.10
CA ASN A 114 -3.74 -12.00 7.84
C ASN A 114 -5.11 -12.38 7.30
N LEU A 115 -5.48 -11.79 6.17
CA LEU A 115 -6.73 -12.15 5.51
C LEU A 115 -6.54 -13.53 4.91
N ASN A 116 -7.54 -14.40 5.06
CA ASN A 116 -7.46 -15.70 4.43
C ASN A 116 -7.73 -15.52 2.95
N VAL A 117 -6.70 -15.80 2.17
CA VAL A 117 -6.76 -15.72 0.73
C VAL A 117 -6.69 -17.15 0.22
N VAL A 118 -7.69 -17.56 -0.55
CA VAL A 118 -7.85 -18.92 -1.03
C VAL A 118 -7.71 -18.93 -2.54
N ASP A 119 -6.97 -19.89 -3.08
CA ASP A 119 -6.92 -20.13 -4.52
C ASP A 119 -8.31 -20.52 -5.03
N SER A 120 -8.84 -19.79 -6.00
CA SER A 120 -10.20 -20.03 -6.51
C SER A 120 -10.33 -21.34 -7.27
N ASP A 121 -9.24 -21.86 -7.82
CA ASP A 121 -9.23 -23.09 -8.61
C ASP A 121 -8.91 -24.30 -7.72
N GLN A 122 -7.94 -24.17 -6.81
CA GLN A 122 -7.48 -25.28 -5.95
C GLN A 122 -8.22 -25.36 -4.61
N GLY A 123 -8.71 -24.23 -4.08
CA GLY A 123 -9.36 -24.17 -2.77
C GLY A 123 -8.40 -24.10 -1.58
N ASP A 124 -7.09 -24.08 -1.83
CA ASP A 124 -6.07 -24.03 -0.79
C ASP A 124 -5.82 -22.60 -0.29
N GLU A 125 -5.50 -22.48 0.99
CA GLU A 125 -5.07 -21.21 1.57
C GLU A 125 -3.69 -20.82 1.04
N VAL A 126 -3.57 -19.57 0.62
CA VAL A 126 -2.36 -18.98 0.06
C VAL A 126 -1.83 -17.94 1.04
N PRO A 127 -0.70 -18.21 1.72
CA PRO A 127 0.01 -17.20 2.50
C PRO A 127 0.41 -16.02 1.63
N LEU A 128 0.37 -14.81 2.21
CA LEU A 128 0.67 -13.58 1.50
C LEU A 128 2.08 -13.62 0.88
N GLU A 129 3.05 -14.14 1.62
CA GLU A 129 4.46 -14.21 1.23
C GLU A 129 4.65 -15.03 -0.05
N SER A 130 3.81 -16.05 -0.24
CA SER A 130 3.85 -17.01 -1.36
C SER A 130 3.06 -16.58 -2.60
N LEU A 131 2.57 -15.34 -2.66
CA LEU A 131 1.76 -14.84 -3.78
C LEU A 131 2.44 -15.00 -5.14
N PHE A 132 3.75 -14.80 -5.21
CA PHE A 132 4.55 -14.81 -6.45
C PHE A 132 5.41 -16.07 -6.60
N ASP A 133 5.26 -17.05 -5.71
CA ASP A 133 6.02 -18.29 -5.76
C ASP A 133 5.61 -19.16 -6.95
N CYS A 134 6.53 -20.03 -7.37
CA CYS A 134 6.29 -21.00 -8.42
C CYS A 134 5.15 -21.95 -8.03
N ARG A 135 4.18 -22.13 -8.92
CA ARG A 135 3.06 -23.06 -8.75
C ARG A 135 3.07 -24.13 -9.84
N GLU A 136 2.64 -25.32 -9.47
CA GLU A 136 2.43 -26.42 -10.42
C GLU A 136 0.98 -26.40 -10.88
N GLN A 137 0.76 -26.13 -12.17
CA GLN A 137 -0.55 -26.22 -12.81
C GLN A 137 -0.50 -27.36 -13.81
N GLY A 138 -0.79 -28.58 -13.33
CA GLY A 138 -0.56 -29.82 -14.07
C GLY A 138 0.93 -30.04 -14.28
N ASP A 139 1.36 -30.25 -15.53
CA ASP A 139 2.76 -30.55 -15.90
C ASP A 139 3.61 -29.28 -16.16
N ARG A 140 3.06 -28.09 -15.88
CA ARG A 140 3.72 -26.80 -16.13
C ARG A 140 3.92 -26.03 -14.83
N LYS A 141 5.13 -25.50 -14.67
CA LYS A 141 5.47 -24.53 -13.63
C LYS A 141 5.11 -23.12 -14.09
N ILE A 142 4.32 -22.42 -13.28
CA ILE A 142 3.85 -21.06 -13.55
C ILE A 142 4.34 -20.16 -12.42
N TRP A 143 4.92 -19.02 -12.80
CA TRP A 143 5.13 -17.90 -11.88
C TRP A 143 3.98 -16.92 -12.07
N PRO A 144 3.13 -16.72 -11.04
CA PRO A 144 2.04 -15.75 -11.10
C PRO A 144 2.57 -14.35 -11.38
N LYS A 145 2.17 -13.75 -12.51
CA LYS A 145 2.46 -12.34 -12.81
C LYS A 145 1.22 -11.47 -12.67
N LYS A 146 0.08 -12.02 -13.08
CA LYS A 146 -1.25 -11.39 -12.95
C LYS A 146 -2.08 -12.10 -11.90
N ILE A 147 -2.21 -11.47 -10.75
CA ILE A 147 -2.96 -11.98 -9.60
C ILE A 147 -4.27 -11.21 -9.51
N PHE A 148 -5.39 -11.93 -9.50
CA PHE A 148 -6.71 -11.35 -9.32
C PHE A 148 -7.29 -11.72 -7.97
N ILE A 149 -7.64 -10.72 -7.17
CA ILE A 149 -8.16 -10.89 -5.81
C ILE A 149 -9.64 -10.49 -5.79
N GLU A 150 -10.51 -11.49 -5.72
CA GLU A 150 -11.95 -11.32 -5.58
C GLU A 150 -12.39 -11.39 -4.13
N GLY A 151 -13.46 -10.67 -3.79
CA GLY A 151 -14.05 -10.78 -2.47
C GLY A 151 -15.30 -9.93 -2.30
N GLN A 152 -16.10 -10.24 -1.28
CA GLN A 152 -17.27 -9.46 -0.92
C GLN A 152 -16.89 -8.04 -0.44
N ALA A 153 -17.88 -7.15 -0.37
CA ALA A 153 -17.67 -5.82 0.20
C ALA A 153 -17.29 -5.94 1.68
N GLY A 154 -16.36 -5.11 2.15
CA GLY A 154 -15.98 -5.08 3.57
C GLY A 154 -15.03 -6.18 4.04
N VAL A 155 -14.69 -7.15 3.18
CA VAL A 155 -13.75 -8.25 3.50
C VAL A 155 -12.29 -7.82 3.66
N GLY A 156 -11.93 -6.57 3.33
CA GLY A 156 -10.57 -6.06 3.51
C GLY A 156 -9.64 -6.11 2.30
N LYS A 157 -10.15 -6.20 1.06
CA LYS A 157 -9.31 -6.16 -0.16
C LYS A 157 -8.36 -4.95 -0.22
N THR A 158 -8.87 -3.73 0.02
CA THR A 158 -8.02 -2.53 0.09
C THR A 158 -7.00 -2.62 1.21
N THR A 159 -7.37 -3.20 2.36
CA THR A 159 -6.46 -3.45 3.48
C THR A 159 -5.34 -4.41 3.08
N LEU A 160 -5.64 -5.45 2.31
CA LEU A 160 -4.65 -6.36 1.75
C LEU A 160 -3.68 -5.63 0.81
N CYS A 161 -4.17 -4.77 -0.09
CA CYS A 161 -3.31 -3.97 -0.97
C CYS A 161 -2.36 -3.08 -0.18
N LYS A 162 -2.86 -2.40 0.87
CA LYS A 162 -2.03 -1.59 1.77
C LYS A 162 -0.99 -2.44 2.50
N LYS A 163 -1.34 -3.66 2.93
CA LYS A 163 -0.40 -4.59 3.55
C LYS A 163 0.71 -5.02 2.61
N VAL A 164 0.40 -5.32 1.34
CA VAL A 164 1.41 -5.65 0.33
C VAL A 164 2.40 -4.50 0.16
N VAL A 165 1.92 -3.25 0.07
CA VAL A 165 2.80 -2.07 0.00
C VAL A 165 3.64 -1.94 1.25
N HIS A 166 3.02 -2.05 2.42
CA HIS A 166 3.71 -1.97 3.69
C HIS A 166 4.84 -3.02 3.81
N ASP A 167 4.57 -4.28 3.47
CA ASP A 167 5.57 -5.35 3.60
C ASP A 167 6.68 -5.26 2.56
N PHE A 168 6.37 -4.76 1.36
CA PHE A 168 7.39 -4.42 0.39
C PHE A 168 8.34 -3.34 0.94
N LEU A 169 7.81 -2.26 1.53
CA LEU A 169 8.62 -1.13 2.01
C LEU A 169 9.40 -1.45 3.29
N TYR A 170 8.77 -2.11 4.27
CA TYR A 170 9.34 -2.26 5.62
C TYR A 170 9.92 -3.64 5.89
N ARG A 171 9.47 -4.69 5.18
CA ARG A 171 9.96 -6.06 5.34
C ARG A 171 10.83 -6.53 4.18
N ASN A 172 11.04 -5.67 3.19
CA ASN A 172 11.80 -5.96 1.98
C ASN A 172 11.31 -7.22 1.24
N LEU A 173 10.01 -7.52 1.37
CA LEU A 173 9.38 -8.70 0.81
C LEU A 173 9.29 -8.54 -0.72
N TRP A 174 9.61 -9.60 -1.47
CA TRP A 174 9.63 -9.62 -2.94
C TRP A 174 10.64 -8.66 -3.61
N SER A 175 11.64 -8.16 -2.88
CA SER A 175 12.71 -7.32 -3.43
C SER A 175 13.55 -8.02 -4.51
N ASP A 176 13.63 -9.35 -4.47
CA ASP A 176 14.26 -10.15 -5.54
C ASP A 176 13.48 -10.06 -6.86
N CYS A 177 12.15 -9.95 -6.76
CA CYS A 177 11.22 -9.92 -7.89
C CYS A 177 10.99 -8.50 -8.43
N PHE A 178 10.88 -7.51 -7.55
CA PHE A 178 10.42 -6.15 -7.90
C PHE A 178 11.30 -5.07 -7.29
N ASP A 179 11.59 -4.03 -8.07
CA ASP A 179 12.31 -2.84 -7.60
C ASP A 179 11.35 -1.70 -7.21
N TRP A 180 10.13 -1.72 -7.77
CA TRP A 180 9.13 -0.66 -7.70
C TRP A 180 7.75 -1.23 -7.39
N ILE A 181 7.00 -0.50 -6.55
CA ILE A 181 5.60 -0.81 -6.23
C ILE A 181 4.72 0.43 -6.44
N LEU A 182 3.65 0.27 -7.20
CA LEU A 182 2.72 1.33 -7.58
C LEU A 182 1.30 0.96 -7.16
N TRP A 183 0.86 1.48 -6.02
CA TRP A 183 -0.52 1.32 -5.56
C TRP A 183 -1.42 2.41 -6.12
N LEU A 184 -2.51 2.01 -6.74
CA LEU A 184 -3.48 2.90 -7.37
C LEU A 184 -4.91 2.49 -7.00
N PRO A 185 -5.59 3.26 -6.13
CA PRO A 185 -7.03 3.17 -5.96
C PRO A 185 -7.74 3.63 -7.23
N LEU A 186 -8.42 2.73 -7.92
CA LEU A 186 -9.01 3.02 -9.23
C LEU A 186 -10.10 4.10 -9.16
N ARG A 187 -10.77 4.27 -8.00
CA ARG A 187 -11.66 5.43 -7.73
C ARG A 187 -11.00 6.79 -7.98
N HIS A 188 -9.69 6.95 -7.80
CA HIS A 188 -9.01 8.24 -7.98
C HIS A 188 -8.97 8.68 -9.44
N LEU A 189 -9.30 7.79 -10.36
CA LEU A 189 -9.43 8.08 -11.78
C LEU A 189 -10.82 8.62 -12.16
N LYS A 190 -11.82 8.53 -11.27
CA LYS A 190 -13.16 9.08 -11.53
C LYS A 190 -13.10 10.60 -11.63
N GLY A 191 -13.86 11.15 -12.58
CA GLY A 191 -13.93 12.60 -12.81
C GLY A 191 -12.71 13.19 -13.53
N LYS A 192 -11.67 12.40 -13.83
CA LYS A 192 -10.57 12.82 -14.72
C LYS A 192 -11.03 12.64 -16.17
N HIS A 193 -11.34 13.74 -16.83
CA HIS A 193 -11.76 13.75 -18.23
C HIS A 193 -10.69 14.47 -19.05
N ALA A 194 -9.93 13.70 -19.83
CA ALA A 194 -9.07 14.21 -20.87
C ALA A 194 -9.28 13.36 -22.12
N ASP A 195 -9.20 13.98 -23.30
CA ASP A 195 -9.33 13.28 -24.59
C ASP A 195 -8.24 12.22 -24.78
N SER A 196 -7.11 12.40 -24.09
CA SER A 196 -6.04 11.43 -23.89
C SER A 196 -5.54 11.50 -22.45
N TYR A 197 -5.46 10.36 -21.76
CA TYR A 197 -4.85 10.25 -20.44
C TYR A 197 -3.71 9.24 -20.50
N SER A 198 -2.49 9.66 -20.16
CA SER A 198 -1.28 8.84 -20.23
C SER A 198 -0.80 8.37 -18.86
N LEU A 199 0.13 7.42 -18.83
CA LEU A 199 0.78 6.97 -17.58
C LEU A 199 1.57 8.10 -16.93
N ARG A 200 2.24 8.95 -17.73
CA ARG A 200 2.87 10.18 -17.24
C ARG A 200 1.88 11.08 -16.49
N ASP A 201 0.68 11.30 -17.05
CA ASP A 201 -0.35 12.13 -16.40
C ASP A 201 -0.83 11.50 -15.09
N LEU A 202 -0.98 10.17 -15.09
CA LEU A 202 -1.27 9.42 -13.86
C LEU A 202 -0.20 9.66 -12.80
N PHE A 203 1.09 9.50 -13.13
CA PHE A 203 2.17 9.66 -12.17
C PHE A 203 2.28 11.07 -11.61
N HIS A 204 2.13 12.06 -12.49
CA HIS A 204 2.10 13.46 -12.10
C HIS A 204 0.97 13.75 -11.10
N HIS A 205 -0.25 13.29 -11.38
CA HIS A 205 -1.42 13.60 -10.55
C HIS A 205 -1.51 12.77 -9.27
N GLU A 206 -1.15 11.49 -9.33
CA GLU A 206 -1.33 10.57 -8.21
C GLU A 206 -0.15 10.64 -7.24
N TYR A 207 1.09 10.50 -7.72
CA TYR A 207 2.26 10.31 -6.87
C TYR A 207 3.05 11.59 -6.64
N PHE A 208 3.14 12.46 -7.65
CA PHE A 208 4.06 13.59 -7.63
C PHE A 208 3.37 14.96 -7.61
N SER A 209 2.07 15.03 -7.34
CA SER A 209 1.29 16.27 -7.48
C SER A 209 1.76 17.42 -6.58
N GLN A 210 2.39 17.08 -5.46
CA GLN A 210 2.92 18.04 -4.48
C GLN A 210 4.42 18.28 -4.62
N HIS A 211 5.10 17.57 -5.54
CA HIS A 211 6.55 17.64 -5.69
C HIS A 211 6.96 18.75 -6.67
N GLN A 212 8.03 19.49 -6.35
CA GLN A 212 8.49 20.62 -7.18
C GLN A 212 8.89 20.17 -8.61
N ASP A 213 9.60 19.05 -8.72
CA ASP A 213 10.04 18.46 -9.99
C ASP A 213 9.06 17.42 -10.57
N SER A 214 7.75 17.58 -10.32
CA SER A 214 6.72 16.58 -10.65
C SER A 214 6.79 16.06 -12.08
N ALA A 215 6.96 16.94 -13.06
CA ALA A 215 7.03 16.57 -14.48
C ALA A 215 8.24 15.68 -14.80
N LEU A 216 9.41 15.99 -14.22
CA LEU A 216 10.64 15.23 -14.44
C LEU A 216 10.56 13.85 -13.78
N LEU A 217 9.99 13.77 -12.58
CA LEU A 217 9.78 12.52 -11.86
C LEU A 217 8.77 11.62 -12.58
N ALA A 218 7.66 12.19 -13.04
CA ALA A 218 6.66 11.48 -13.84
C ALA A 218 7.26 10.92 -15.14
N ASP A 219 8.09 11.71 -15.85
CA ASP A 219 8.80 11.26 -17.05
C ASP A 219 9.80 10.13 -16.76
N THR A 220 10.48 10.20 -15.62
CA THR A 220 11.41 9.17 -15.20
C THR A 220 10.67 7.87 -14.90
N LEU A 221 9.57 7.95 -14.14
CA LEU A 221 8.77 6.78 -13.80
C LEU A 221 8.11 6.15 -15.02
N ASP A 222 7.61 6.97 -15.96
CA ASP A 222 7.07 6.51 -17.24
C ASP A 222 8.13 5.76 -18.06
N SER A 223 9.35 6.30 -18.13
CA SER A 223 10.47 5.63 -18.76
C SER A 223 10.75 4.27 -18.09
N ILE A 224 10.87 4.23 -16.76
CA ILE A 224 11.11 3.00 -15.97
C ILE A 224 10.04 1.94 -16.25
N VAL A 225 8.77 2.32 -16.25
CA VAL A 225 7.68 1.39 -16.56
C VAL A 225 7.81 0.87 -17.99
N ALA A 226 8.20 1.70 -18.95
CA ALA A 226 8.38 1.28 -20.34
C ALA A 226 9.55 0.27 -20.53
N TRP A 227 10.71 0.50 -19.91
CA TRP A 227 11.90 -0.36 -20.13
C TRP A 227 12.08 -1.48 -19.09
N ASN A 228 11.52 -1.35 -17.88
CA ASN A 228 11.65 -2.33 -16.78
C ASN A 228 10.30 -2.82 -16.23
N SER A 229 9.26 -2.89 -17.07
CA SER A 229 7.91 -3.31 -16.65
C SER A 229 7.87 -4.64 -15.87
N ALA A 230 8.83 -5.56 -16.11
CA ALA A 230 8.92 -6.85 -15.43
C ALA A 230 9.27 -6.78 -13.94
N ARG A 231 9.87 -5.67 -13.47
CA ARG A 231 10.26 -5.44 -12.07
C ARG A 231 9.41 -4.34 -11.40
N VAL A 232 8.33 -3.89 -12.04
CA VAL A 232 7.38 -2.90 -11.50
C VAL A 232 6.06 -3.57 -11.16
N LEU A 233 5.74 -3.67 -9.87
CA LEU A 233 4.49 -4.24 -9.39
C LEU A 233 3.38 -3.20 -9.30
N TRP A 234 2.29 -3.42 -10.05
CA TRP A 234 1.08 -2.61 -9.97
C TRP A 234 0.04 -3.20 -9.03
N LEU A 235 -0.51 -2.39 -8.12
CA LEU A 235 -1.65 -2.76 -7.28
C LEU A 235 -2.85 -1.90 -7.67
N LEU A 236 -3.76 -2.47 -8.45
CA LEU A 236 -4.98 -1.82 -8.92
C LEU A 236 -6.13 -2.15 -7.98
N ASP A 237 -6.45 -1.22 -7.08
CA ASP A 237 -7.43 -1.44 -6.02
C ASP A 237 -8.83 -0.94 -6.43
N GLY A 238 -9.81 -1.85 -6.45
CA GLY A 238 -11.22 -1.52 -6.65
C GLY A 238 -11.66 -1.41 -8.11
N LEU A 239 -11.39 -2.43 -8.94
CA LEU A 239 -11.84 -2.44 -10.34
C LEU A 239 -13.36 -2.32 -10.49
N ASP A 240 -14.11 -2.83 -9.51
CA ASP A 240 -15.57 -2.72 -9.49
C ASP A 240 -16.06 -1.28 -9.47
N GLU A 241 -15.25 -0.36 -8.93
CA GLU A 241 -15.62 1.03 -8.75
C GLU A 241 -15.65 1.79 -10.07
N VAL A 242 -14.80 1.43 -11.04
CA VAL A 242 -14.71 2.10 -12.36
C VAL A 242 -15.38 1.30 -13.48
N SER A 243 -15.66 0.01 -13.25
CA SER A 243 -16.15 -0.92 -14.26
C SER A 243 -17.49 -0.55 -14.91
N GLN A 244 -18.30 0.30 -14.26
CA GLN A 244 -19.61 0.74 -14.76
C GLN A 244 -19.57 2.11 -15.43
N ASP A 245 -18.55 2.92 -15.14
CA ASP A 245 -18.51 4.32 -15.57
C ASP A 245 -17.79 4.50 -16.92
N TRP A 246 -17.00 3.51 -17.35
CA TRP A 246 -16.16 3.63 -18.55
C TRP A 246 -16.49 2.58 -19.59
N ASP A 247 -17.07 3.06 -20.70
CA ASP A 247 -17.19 2.29 -21.93
C ASP A 247 -15.80 2.00 -22.51
N ALA A 248 -15.62 0.80 -23.06
CA ALA A 248 -14.34 0.36 -23.64
C ALA A 248 -13.81 1.28 -24.76
N GLY A 249 -14.69 2.05 -25.41
CA GLY A 249 -14.33 3.03 -26.45
C GLY A 249 -13.93 4.41 -25.92
N SER A 250 -14.23 4.72 -24.64
CA SER A 250 -13.85 6.00 -24.04
C SER A 250 -12.32 6.11 -23.89
N PRO A 251 -11.74 7.32 -23.90
CA PRO A 251 -10.31 7.51 -23.63
C PRO A 251 -9.85 6.86 -22.32
N MET A 252 -10.67 6.99 -21.27
CA MET A 252 -10.36 6.42 -19.95
C MET A 252 -10.53 4.89 -19.93
N GLY A 253 -11.50 4.34 -20.65
CA GLY A 253 -11.63 2.90 -20.85
C GLY A 253 -10.41 2.29 -21.57
N ARG A 254 -9.91 2.97 -22.61
CA ARG A 254 -8.65 2.57 -23.29
C ARG A 254 -7.45 2.66 -22.34
N PHE A 255 -7.36 3.71 -21.54
CA PHE A 255 -6.31 3.85 -20.53
C PHE A 255 -6.36 2.73 -19.48
N LEU A 256 -7.56 2.39 -18.98
CA LEU A 256 -7.73 1.28 -18.05
C LEU A 256 -7.26 -0.05 -18.65
N GLN A 257 -7.54 -0.30 -19.93
CA GLN A 257 -7.00 -1.47 -20.61
C GLN A 257 -5.47 -1.46 -20.67
N THR A 258 -4.84 -0.30 -20.85
CA THR A 258 -3.38 -0.16 -20.79
C THR A 258 -2.83 -0.49 -19.40
N LEU A 259 -3.52 -0.07 -18.32
CA LEU A 259 -3.16 -0.43 -16.95
C LEU A 259 -3.34 -1.94 -16.68
N LEU A 260 -4.44 -2.54 -17.10
CA LEU A 260 -4.69 -3.97 -16.90
C LEU A 260 -3.75 -4.87 -17.75
N LYS A 261 -3.19 -4.33 -18.82
CA LYS A 261 -2.22 -5.03 -19.68
C LYS A 261 -0.82 -5.07 -19.10
N GLN A 262 -0.48 -4.25 -18.09
CA GLN A 262 0.82 -4.30 -17.42
C GLN A 262 1.17 -5.73 -16.99
N PRO A 263 2.45 -6.14 -17.05
CA PRO A 263 2.83 -7.54 -16.89
C PRO A 263 2.68 -8.04 -15.46
N GLN A 264 3.14 -7.26 -14.48
CA GLN A 264 3.12 -7.59 -13.05
C GLN A 264 2.02 -6.78 -12.36
N THR A 265 0.90 -7.43 -12.03
CA THR A 265 -0.26 -6.69 -11.52
C THR A 265 -1.08 -7.54 -10.55
N ILE A 266 -1.38 -6.95 -9.40
CA ILE A 266 -2.43 -7.38 -8.49
C ILE A 266 -3.66 -6.52 -8.74
N ILE A 267 -4.79 -7.16 -9.05
CA ILE A 267 -6.06 -6.47 -9.27
C ILE A 267 -7.03 -6.89 -8.17
N SER A 268 -7.60 -5.92 -7.45
CA SER A 268 -8.64 -6.18 -6.44
C SER A 268 -10.02 -5.83 -7.01
N SER A 269 -11.02 -6.68 -6.80
CA SER A 269 -12.39 -6.40 -7.24
C SER A 269 -13.45 -7.21 -6.48
N ARG A 270 -14.72 -6.85 -6.68
CA ARG A 270 -15.87 -7.65 -6.26
C ARG A 270 -16.20 -8.72 -7.30
N SER A 271 -16.84 -9.80 -6.85
CA SER A 271 -17.12 -11.01 -7.65
C SER A 271 -17.95 -10.79 -8.91
N TYR A 272 -18.66 -9.65 -9.05
CA TYR A 272 -19.51 -9.36 -10.22
C TYR A 272 -18.82 -8.53 -11.32
N SER A 273 -17.60 -8.03 -11.11
CA SER A 273 -16.91 -7.13 -12.05
C SER A 273 -16.02 -7.85 -13.08
N THR A 274 -16.24 -9.16 -13.26
CA THR A 274 -15.44 -10.03 -14.13
C THR A 274 -15.61 -9.73 -15.63
N LYS A 275 -16.65 -9.00 -16.04
CA LYS A 275 -16.92 -8.70 -17.45
C LYS A 275 -15.78 -7.92 -18.13
N GLN A 276 -15.13 -6.98 -17.43
CA GLN A 276 -14.00 -6.21 -17.97
C GLN A 276 -12.68 -6.99 -18.01
N LEU A 277 -12.62 -8.16 -17.37
CA LEU A 277 -11.45 -9.03 -17.34
C LEU A 277 -11.49 -10.12 -18.43
N SER A 278 -12.55 -10.15 -19.26
CA SER A 278 -12.79 -11.16 -20.30
C SER A 278 -11.70 -11.27 -21.39
N GLY A 279 -10.72 -10.37 -21.40
CA GLY A 279 -9.54 -10.42 -22.27
C GLY A 279 -8.18 -10.38 -21.55
N VAL A 280 -8.18 -10.40 -20.21
CA VAL A 280 -6.95 -10.36 -19.40
C VAL A 280 -6.67 -11.75 -18.86
N LYS A 281 -5.59 -12.39 -19.33
CA LYS A 281 -5.13 -13.66 -18.76
C LYS A 281 -4.79 -13.44 -17.29
N GLN A 282 -5.42 -14.22 -16.42
CA GLN A 282 -5.13 -14.26 -14.98
C GLN A 282 -4.26 -15.50 -14.75
N ASP A 283 -3.08 -15.31 -14.16
CA ASP A 283 -2.19 -16.44 -13.84
C ASP A 283 -2.56 -17.07 -12.50
N LEU A 284 -3.13 -16.27 -11.59
CA LEU A 284 -3.60 -16.71 -10.28
C LEU A 284 -4.88 -15.97 -9.92
N LYS A 285 -5.91 -16.74 -9.56
CA LYS A 285 -7.19 -16.19 -9.09
C LYS A 285 -7.38 -16.53 -7.63
N LEU A 286 -7.51 -15.51 -6.81
CA LEU A 286 -7.62 -15.60 -5.36
C LEU A 286 -8.97 -15.07 -4.90
N ARG A 287 -9.50 -15.69 -3.85
CA ARG A 287 -10.71 -15.26 -3.16
C ARG A 287 -10.35 -14.94 -1.72
N THR A 288 -10.62 -13.71 -1.28
CA THR A 288 -10.55 -13.39 0.13
C THR A 288 -11.76 -14.01 0.84
N VAL A 289 -11.49 -14.84 1.82
CA VAL A 289 -12.46 -15.35 2.79
C VAL A 289 -12.46 -14.40 3.99
N GLY A 290 -13.59 -14.35 4.71
CA GLY A 290 -13.67 -13.62 5.97
C GLY A 290 -12.70 -14.18 7.02
N PHE A 291 -12.67 -13.55 8.18
CA PHE A 291 -11.88 -14.00 9.32
C PHE A 291 -12.39 -15.33 9.89
N HIS A 292 -11.45 -16.22 10.19
CA HIS A 292 -11.67 -17.39 11.01
C HIS A 292 -11.84 -17.02 12.48
N ALA A 293 -12.34 -17.94 13.29
CA ALA A 293 -12.61 -17.69 14.71
C ALA A 293 -11.38 -17.19 15.47
N GLU A 294 -10.21 -17.79 15.24
CA GLU A 294 -8.94 -17.38 15.86
C GLU A 294 -8.55 -15.94 15.48
N GLN A 295 -8.89 -15.53 14.26
CA GLN A 295 -8.59 -14.20 13.74
C GLN A 295 -9.55 -13.16 14.30
N ILE A 296 -10.82 -13.52 14.45
CA ILE A 296 -11.82 -12.69 15.13
C ILE A 296 -11.39 -12.47 16.58
N GLU A 297 -10.98 -13.53 17.29
CA GLU A 297 -10.49 -13.42 18.66
C GLU A 297 -9.29 -12.48 18.74
N LYS A 298 -8.29 -12.69 17.88
CA LYS A 298 -7.09 -11.84 17.82
C LYS A 298 -7.44 -10.37 17.55
N TYR A 299 -8.43 -10.10 16.71
CA TYR A 299 -8.90 -8.74 16.43
C TYR A 299 -9.54 -8.09 17.65
N VAL A 300 -10.47 -8.79 18.30
CA VAL A 300 -11.20 -8.26 19.46
C VAL A 300 -10.26 -7.99 20.63
N ARG A 301 -9.26 -8.85 20.83
CA ARG A 301 -8.26 -8.75 21.90
C ARG A 301 -7.14 -7.74 21.62
N ALA A 302 -7.06 -7.16 20.42
CA ALA A 302 -6.05 -6.16 20.11
C ALA A 302 -6.28 -4.88 20.93
N LYS A 303 -5.22 -4.38 21.58
CA LYS A 303 -5.30 -3.25 22.53
C LYS A 303 -5.72 -1.95 21.86
N GLU A 304 -5.41 -1.80 20.58
CA GLU A 304 -5.79 -0.70 19.71
C GLU A 304 -7.29 -0.70 19.40
N ILE A 305 -7.94 -1.86 19.49
CA ILE A 305 -9.37 -2.04 19.29
C ILE A 305 -10.09 -1.77 20.60
N HIS A 306 -9.77 -2.51 21.65
CA HIS A 306 -10.27 -2.31 23.02
C HIS A 306 -9.10 -2.24 24.01
N PRO A 307 -8.85 -1.07 24.62
CA PRO A 307 -7.82 -0.95 25.65
C PRO A 307 -8.11 -1.77 26.90
N ASP A 308 -9.40 -2.01 27.18
CA ASP A 308 -9.88 -2.78 28.33
C ASP A 308 -10.08 -4.27 27.97
N PRO A 309 -9.29 -5.18 28.56
CA PRO A 309 -9.40 -6.62 28.31
C PRO A 309 -10.75 -7.21 28.71
N GLU A 310 -11.37 -6.72 29.80
CA GLU A 310 -12.65 -7.28 30.27
C GLU A 310 -13.78 -7.04 29.26
N THR A 311 -13.77 -5.87 28.61
CA THR A 311 -14.71 -5.57 27.53
C THR A 311 -14.46 -6.46 26.31
N ALA A 312 -13.20 -6.74 25.97
CA ALA A 312 -12.84 -7.64 24.88
C ALA A 312 -13.29 -9.08 25.14
N ASP A 313 -13.14 -9.57 26.38
CA ASP A 313 -13.62 -10.90 26.79
C ASP A 313 -15.14 -11.03 26.64
N LYS A 314 -15.90 -10.03 27.13
CA LYS A 314 -17.37 -10.02 26.99
C LYS A 314 -17.83 -10.00 25.53
N ILE A 315 -17.11 -9.29 24.66
CA ILE A 315 -17.39 -9.28 23.22
C ILE A 315 -17.14 -10.67 22.64
N TRP A 316 -15.99 -11.26 22.95
CA TRP A 316 -15.61 -12.57 22.45
C TRP A 316 -16.58 -13.67 22.89
N GLU A 317 -16.92 -13.75 24.19
CA GLU A 317 -17.91 -14.68 24.73
C GLU A 317 -19.25 -14.54 24.00
N SER A 318 -19.71 -13.30 23.77
CA SER A 318 -20.96 -13.05 23.05
C SER A 318 -20.92 -13.51 21.59
N ILE A 319 -19.78 -13.34 20.90
CA ILE A 319 -19.58 -13.81 19.52
C ILE A 319 -19.56 -15.35 19.48
N ASP A 320 -18.85 -15.99 20.42
CA ASP A 320 -18.67 -17.44 20.43
C ASP A 320 -19.97 -18.17 20.80
N GLU A 321 -20.76 -17.62 21.74
CA GLU A 321 -22.07 -18.16 22.12
C GLU A 321 -23.11 -18.08 20.99
N HIS A 322 -23.02 -17.08 20.10
CA HIS A 322 -24.05 -16.78 19.11
C HIS A 322 -23.54 -17.00 17.68
N SER A 323 -23.86 -18.16 17.10
CA SER A 323 -23.47 -18.52 15.72
C SER A 323 -23.78 -17.45 14.67
N ARG A 324 -24.94 -16.78 14.79
CA ARG A 324 -25.33 -15.70 13.88
C ARG A 324 -24.43 -14.46 13.98
N ILE A 325 -23.96 -14.11 15.18
CA ILE A 325 -23.02 -13.00 15.37
C ILE A 325 -21.66 -13.40 14.83
N ARG A 326 -21.25 -14.64 15.07
CA ARG A 326 -20.02 -15.21 14.51
C ARG A 326 -19.99 -15.12 12.99
N ASP A 327 -21.08 -15.45 12.31
CA ASP A 327 -21.16 -15.35 10.84
C ASP A 327 -21.00 -13.91 10.32
N ILE A 328 -21.56 -12.92 11.02
CA ILE A 328 -21.38 -11.48 10.72
C ILE A 328 -19.92 -11.08 10.97
N ALA A 329 -19.36 -11.49 12.11
CA ALA A 329 -18.02 -11.14 12.56
C ALA A 329 -16.91 -11.68 11.65
N GLN A 330 -17.21 -12.67 10.79
CA GLN A 330 -16.30 -13.09 9.72
C GLN A 330 -15.97 -11.93 8.76
N ILE A 331 -16.87 -10.96 8.57
CA ILE A 331 -16.59 -9.80 7.71
C ILE A 331 -15.92 -8.72 8.55
N PRO A 332 -14.65 -8.33 8.27
CA PRO A 332 -13.88 -7.39 9.10
C PRO A 332 -14.57 -6.04 9.34
N ILE A 333 -15.26 -5.47 8.33
CA ILE A 333 -15.98 -4.19 8.54
C ILE A 333 -17.14 -4.34 9.53
N GLN A 334 -17.79 -5.50 9.56
CA GLN A 334 -18.91 -5.76 10.46
C GLN A 334 -18.40 -6.08 11.87
N LEU A 335 -17.26 -6.79 11.97
CA LEU A 335 -16.56 -6.97 13.24
C LEU A 335 -16.12 -5.64 13.84
N ASP A 336 -15.53 -4.74 13.05
CA ASP A 336 -15.17 -3.40 13.52
C ASP A 336 -16.40 -2.59 13.98
N ALA A 337 -17.53 -2.74 13.29
CA ALA A 337 -18.81 -2.14 13.68
C ALA A 337 -19.28 -2.68 15.04
N LEU A 338 -19.24 -4.00 15.23
CA LEU A 338 -19.62 -4.66 16.47
C LEU A 338 -18.76 -4.15 17.64
N CYS A 339 -17.44 -4.12 17.47
CA CYS A 339 -16.50 -3.57 18.45
C CYS A 339 -16.78 -2.09 18.75
N TYR A 340 -17.11 -1.29 17.75
CA TYR A 340 -17.43 0.13 17.93
C TYR A 340 -18.72 0.34 18.74
N ILE A 341 -19.80 -0.35 18.38
CA ILE A 341 -21.10 -0.26 19.07
C ILE A 341 -20.99 -0.74 20.52
N TRP A 342 -20.09 -1.69 20.79
CA TRP A 342 -19.88 -2.19 22.14
C TRP A 342 -19.23 -1.17 23.09
N LYS A 343 -18.51 -0.16 22.55
CA LYS A 343 -17.93 0.95 23.32
C LYS A 343 -18.97 1.98 23.77
N GLU A 344 -20.06 2.15 23.04
CA GLU A 344 -21.13 3.05 23.44
C GLU A 344 -22.05 2.35 24.46
N PRO A 345 -22.30 2.94 25.64
CA PRO A 345 -23.38 2.47 26.49
C PRO A 345 -24.69 2.77 25.78
N LEU A 346 -25.17 1.80 24.99
CA LEU A 346 -26.58 1.71 24.62
C LEU A 346 -27.35 1.83 25.95
N GLY A 347 -28.04 2.96 26.13
CA GLY A 347 -28.38 3.51 27.43
C GLY A 347 -28.89 2.50 28.46
N ASN A 348 -28.44 2.67 29.70
CA ASN A 348 -28.88 2.01 30.94
C ASN A 348 -30.00 0.97 30.77
N SER A 349 -29.63 -0.27 30.51
CA SER A 349 -30.13 -1.44 31.24
C SER A 349 -29.52 -2.70 30.63
N ASN A 350 -29.41 -3.73 31.47
CA ASN A 350 -29.26 -5.13 31.08
C ASN A 350 -30.45 -5.64 30.24
N THR A 351 -31.06 -4.82 29.37
CA THR A 351 -32.01 -5.32 28.37
C THR A 351 -31.19 -6.07 27.33
N ALA A 352 -31.45 -7.37 27.24
CA ALA A 352 -30.84 -8.29 26.31
C ALA A 352 -30.63 -7.60 24.96
N ARG A 353 -29.37 -7.41 24.57
CA ARG A 353 -28.97 -6.94 23.24
C ARG A 353 -29.58 -7.92 22.26
N THR A 354 -30.77 -7.60 21.78
CA THR A 354 -31.49 -8.48 20.88
C THR A 354 -30.74 -8.43 19.56
N MET A 355 -30.63 -9.57 18.89
CA MET A 355 -29.94 -9.66 17.59
C MET A 355 -30.33 -8.52 16.66
N THR A 356 -31.62 -8.18 16.61
CA THR A 356 -32.19 -7.08 15.84
C THR A 356 -31.57 -5.72 16.17
N THR A 357 -31.35 -5.40 17.45
CA THR A 357 -30.76 -4.13 17.89
C THR A 357 -29.31 -4.02 17.45
N ILE A 358 -28.54 -5.12 17.53
CA ILE A 358 -27.16 -5.17 17.04
C ILE A 358 -27.12 -4.96 15.53
N TYR A 359 -27.96 -5.67 14.76
CA TYR A 359 -28.04 -5.50 13.31
C TYR A 359 -28.45 -4.08 12.92
N GLN A 360 -29.46 -3.50 13.58
CA GLN A 360 -29.90 -2.14 13.30
C GLN A 360 -28.78 -1.13 13.57
N ALA A 361 -28.04 -1.29 14.67
CA ALA A 361 -26.91 -0.44 14.98
C ALA A 361 -25.78 -0.57 13.93
N ILE A 362 -25.43 -1.79 13.50
CA ILE A 362 -24.43 -2.02 12.44
C ILE A 362 -24.87 -1.37 11.13
N CYS A 363 -26.14 -1.49 10.76
CA CYS A 363 -26.71 -0.86 9.57
C CYS A 363 -26.62 0.67 9.64
N VAL A 364 -26.99 1.26 10.78
CA VAL A 364 -26.93 2.72 10.99
C VAL A 364 -25.50 3.23 10.87
N GLU A 365 -24.52 2.57 11.50
CA GLU A 365 -23.12 2.99 11.43
C GLU A 365 -22.52 2.83 10.02
N SER A 366 -22.89 1.75 9.32
CA SER A 366 -22.48 1.54 7.93
C SER A 366 -23.04 2.64 7.01
N LEU A 367 -24.32 2.99 7.18
CA LEU A 367 -24.97 4.08 6.44
C LEU A 367 -24.33 5.44 6.74
N ARG A 368 -24.04 5.73 8.01
CA ARG A 368 -23.35 6.98 8.41
C ARG A 368 -22.01 7.12 7.70
N LYS A 369 -21.20 6.05 7.66
CA LYS A 369 -19.91 6.04 6.95
C LYS A 369 -20.09 6.32 5.46
N ASP A 370 -21.04 5.66 4.82
CA ASP A 370 -21.26 5.79 3.38
C ASP A 370 -21.80 7.17 2.99
N LEU A 371 -22.69 7.76 3.81
CA LEU A 371 -23.17 9.13 3.64
C LEU A 371 -22.04 10.14 3.76
N TRP A 372 -21.19 10.03 4.79
CA TRP A 372 -20.00 10.88 4.95
C TRP A 372 -19.02 10.77 3.76
N ARG A 373 -18.85 9.57 3.20
CA ARG A 373 -18.03 9.37 1.99
C ARG A 373 -18.64 10.03 0.76
N ARG A 374 -19.95 9.93 0.58
CA ARG A 374 -20.65 10.58 -0.54
C ARG A 374 -20.62 12.11 -0.43
N GLU A 375 -20.80 12.66 0.77
CA GLU A 375 -20.69 14.11 1.00
C GLU A 375 -19.29 14.67 0.75
N LYS A 376 -18.22 13.90 0.98
CA LYS A 376 -16.86 14.32 0.59
C LYS A 376 -16.62 14.29 -0.92
N THR A 377 -17.35 13.43 -1.64
CA THR A 377 -17.24 13.28 -3.10
C THR A 377 -18.04 14.36 -3.83
N ILE A 378 -19.16 14.77 -3.25
CA ILE A 378 -20.00 15.86 -3.74
C ILE A 378 -19.56 17.12 -3.00
N GLY A 379 -18.56 17.83 -3.54
CA GLY A 379 -18.02 19.06 -2.94
C GLY A 379 -19.12 19.92 -2.30
N VAL A 380 -18.97 20.15 -0.99
CA VAL A 380 -19.89 20.80 -0.06
C VAL A 380 -20.87 21.77 -0.74
N LYS A 381 -22.14 21.34 -0.86
CA LYS A 381 -23.32 22.22 -0.77
C LYS A 381 -24.46 21.49 -0.06
N CYS A 382 -24.68 21.89 1.19
CA CYS A 382 -25.91 21.82 1.99
C CYS A 382 -26.91 20.67 1.72
N LEU A 383 -26.95 19.73 2.65
CA LEU A 383 -28.22 19.26 3.24
C LEU A 383 -28.08 19.34 4.76
N HIS A 384 -28.12 20.57 5.26
CA HIS A 384 -28.32 20.81 6.68
C HIS A 384 -29.66 20.18 7.09
N ARG A 385 -29.62 19.29 8.10
CA ARG A 385 -30.73 18.91 8.99
C ARG A 385 -32.10 18.82 8.33
N THR A 386 -32.53 17.63 7.96
CA THR A 386 -33.84 17.04 8.30
C THR A 386 -33.82 15.61 7.79
N ILE A 387 -34.20 14.66 8.66
CA ILE A 387 -34.44 13.22 8.46
C ILE A 387 -33.57 12.45 9.44
N LEU A 388 -34.07 12.35 10.67
CA LEU A 388 -33.97 11.20 11.59
C LEU A 388 -34.69 11.56 12.89
N LEU A 389 -35.97 11.90 12.78
CA LEU A 389 -36.97 11.84 13.86
C LEU A 389 -38.35 11.77 13.18
N SER A 390 -38.72 10.56 12.74
CA SER A 390 -40.09 10.14 12.50
C SER A 390 -40.14 8.63 12.57
#